data_AF-A0A960IXR9-F1
#
_entry.id   AF-A0A960IXR9-F1
#
_cell.length_a   1.000
_cell.length_b   1.000
_cell.length_c   1.000
_cell.angle_alpha   90.00
_cell.angle_beta   90.00
_cell.angle_gamma   90.00
#
_symmetry.space_group_name_H-M   'P 1'
#
loop_
_entity.id
_entity.type
_entity.pdbx_description
1 polymer ?
#
loop_
_entity_poly.entity_id
_entity_poly.type
_entity_poly.pdbx_seq_one_letter_code
_entity_poly.pdbx_strand_id
1 'polypeptide(L)'
;MRPVELPHGSERSLRAPSPCLPSGVTRRSAPRRDSPAIAAVVVAAVWALLGGLVGFAAPAHALSEDEAEAKVEEARVRLEEARQAVVAAEAEIVDAQAQLGELQADEVALTEQLRAKRRQARQLSVAAYMSGGTESSIEILADTEQASELLWRQTMLAEQSLDTRRVAREFQQLRDGTSDDVEATVDRLDRLDQRLEQARQEVPHAERELALAEITLIGVRQAIEAARAARDAAAVGLDKWAALRRCESGGDYTTNTGNGYYGAYQFDLQTWQSVGGTGLPSDAPPWEQDARAQALYAARGAAPWPICGRFLL
;
A
#
# COMPACT_ATOMS: atom_id res chain seq x y z
N MET A 1 63.64 -8.39 23.11
CA MET A 1 64.79 -7.46 23.21
C MET A 1 65.49 -7.38 21.86
N ARG A 2 65.85 -6.15 21.44
CA ARG A 2 66.55 -5.72 20.18
C ARG A 2 65.67 -5.55 18.92
N PRO A 3 65.95 -4.53 18.08
CA PRO A 3 65.22 -3.25 18.12
C PRO A 3 64.61 -2.80 16.78
N VAL A 4 63.83 -1.72 16.88
CA VAL A 4 63.13 -0.95 15.85
C VAL A 4 64.09 -0.14 14.97
N GLU A 5 63.84 -0.11 13.66
CA GLU A 5 64.33 0.93 12.74
C GLU A 5 63.15 1.50 11.91
N LEU A 6 63.00 2.83 11.98
CA LEU A 6 62.09 3.65 11.19
C LEU A 6 62.89 4.32 10.05
N PRO A 7 62.32 4.53 8.86
CA PRO A 7 62.85 5.52 7.93
C PRO A 7 62.07 6.85 7.97
N HIS A 8 62.87 7.90 7.82
CA HIS A 8 62.58 9.32 7.89
C HIS A 8 61.45 9.86 7.00
N GLY A 9 60.75 10.85 7.52
CA GLY A 9 59.84 11.71 6.78
C GLY A 9 60.56 12.76 5.92
N SER A 10 59.91 13.15 4.83
CA SER A 10 60.15 14.39 4.09
C SER A 10 58.91 15.26 4.21
N GLU A 11 59.07 16.42 4.86
CA GLU A 11 58.06 17.46 4.95
C GLU A 11 57.89 18.24 3.62
N ARG A 12 56.75 18.94 3.55
CA ARG A 12 56.39 20.12 2.73
C ARG A 12 55.73 19.86 1.38
N SER A 13 54.42 20.11 1.33
CA SER A 13 53.94 21.45 0.94
C SER A 13 52.43 21.58 1.17
N LEU A 14 52.07 22.36 2.19
CA LEU A 14 50.73 22.89 2.43
C LEU A 14 50.35 23.88 1.31
N ARG A 15 49.19 23.68 0.67
CA ARG A 15 48.42 24.78 0.07
C ARG A 15 46.97 24.66 0.49
N ALA A 16 46.54 25.67 1.24
CA ALA A 16 45.18 25.95 1.66
C ALA A 16 44.41 26.72 0.53
N PRO A 17 43.08 26.92 0.68
CA PRO A 17 42.11 27.04 -0.43
C PRO A 17 41.63 28.47 -0.76
N SER A 18 40.75 28.55 -1.79
CA SER A 18 39.78 29.64 -2.13
C SER A 18 40.32 30.81 -2.99
N PRO A 19 39.50 31.55 -3.80
CA PRO A 19 38.07 31.86 -3.60
C PRO A 19 37.12 31.87 -4.84
N CYS A 20 35.82 31.97 -4.53
CA CYS A 20 34.67 32.24 -5.40
C CYS A 20 34.78 33.55 -6.20
N LEU A 21 34.11 33.64 -7.36
CA LEU A 21 33.27 34.79 -7.73
C LEU A 21 32.19 34.42 -8.80
N PRO A 22 31.06 35.16 -8.86
CA PRO A 22 29.83 34.82 -9.59
C PRO A 22 29.70 35.58 -10.93
N SER A 23 28.79 35.14 -11.80
CA SER A 23 27.87 35.95 -12.63
C SER A 23 27.40 35.17 -13.85
N GLY A 24 26.08 35.02 -14.01
CA GLY A 24 25.48 34.35 -15.15
C GLY A 24 23.96 34.26 -15.05
N VAL A 25 23.30 35.38 -14.76
CA VAL A 25 21.84 35.51 -14.88
C VAL A 25 21.48 35.54 -16.36
N THR A 26 20.76 34.52 -16.84
CA THR A 26 19.87 34.65 -18.00
C THR A 26 18.44 34.37 -17.56
N ARG A 27 17.61 35.41 -17.65
CA ARG A 27 16.19 35.41 -17.29
C ARG A 27 15.35 34.96 -18.50
N ARG A 28 14.32 34.17 -18.19
CA ARG A 28 13.05 33.91 -18.92
C ARG A 28 13.06 33.02 -20.17
N SER A 29 12.34 31.90 -20.05
CA SER A 29 11.13 31.63 -20.85
C SER A 29 10.22 30.66 -20.08
N ALA A 30 8.92 30.98 -20.02
CA ALA A 30 7.85 30.24 -19.34
C ALA A 30 7.61 28.83 -19.93
N PRO A 31 6.94 27.91 -19.19
CA PRO A 31 6.63 26.57 -19.68
C PRO A 31 5.60 26.62 -20.82
N ARG A 32 5.90 25.94 -21.94
CA ARG A 32 4.94 25.71 -23.02
C ARG A 32 4.23 24.36 -22.82
N ARG A 33 2.91 24.47 -22.66
CA ARG A 33 1.84 23.55 -23.05
C ARG A 33 1.87 22.13 -22.48
N ASP A 34 1.00 21.96 -21.48
CA ASP A 34 0.28 20.73 -21.19
C ASP A 34 -0.19 20.05 -22.48
N SER A 35 0.32 18.85 -22.72
CA SER A 35 -0.19 17.94 -23.74
C SER A 35 -1.09 16.92 -23.05
N PRO A 36 -2.37 16.76 -23.45
CA PRO A 36 -3.30 15.82 -22.81
C PRO A 36 -2.91 14.34 -22.98
N ALA A 37 -1.85 14.04 -23.74
CA ALA A 37 -1.34 12.69 -23.94
C ALA A 37 -0.62 12.10 -22.71
N ILE A 38 -0.12 12.93 -21.79
CA ILE A 38 0.61 12.43 -20.60
C ILE A 38 -0.35 11.89 -19.53
N ALA A 39 -1.56 12.44 -19.44
CA ALA A 39 -2.57 11.98 -18.47
C ALA A 39 -3.07 10.56 -18.78
N ALA A 40 -3.23 10.20 -20.06
CA ALA A 40 -3.68 8.87 -20.46
C ALA A 40 -2.63 7.77 -20.18
N VAL A 41 -1.33 8.10 -20.31
CA VAL A 41 -0.24 7.16 -20.03
C VAL A 41 -0.05 6.95 -18.53
N VAL A 42 -0.25 7.98 -17.70
CA VAL A 42 -0.14 7.87 -16.24
C VAL A 42 -1.29 7.04 -15.64
N VAL A 43 -2.52 7.17 -16.14
CA VAL A 43 -3.65 6.35 -15.66
C VAL A 43 -3.47 4.86 -16.02
N ALA A 44 -2.99 4.55 -17.22
CA ALA A 44 -2.69 3.17 -17.62
C ALA A 44 -1.48 2.59 -16.85
N ALA A 45 -0.45 3.41 -16.58
CA ALA A 45 0.73 3.00 -15.82
C ALA A 45 0.41 2.75 -14.34
N VAL A 46 -0.48 3.54 -13.73
CA VAL A 46 -0.93 3.33 -12.34
C VAL A 46 -1.77 2.05 -12.22
N TRP A 47 -2.61 1.74 -13.22
CA TRP A 47 -3.34 0.47 -13.29
C TRP A 47 -2.44 -0.74 -13.53
N ALA A 48 -1.40 -0.62 -14.36
CA ALA A 48 -0.44 -1.69 -14.62
C ALA A 48 0.53 -1.92 -13.44
N LEU A 49 0.90 -0.86 -12.71
CA LEU A 49 1.77 -0.96 -11.53
C LEU A 49 1.04 -1.48 -10.29
N LEU A 50 -0.27 -1.26 -10.17
CA LEU A 50 -1.10 -1.87 -9.12
C LEU A 50 -1.60 -3.27 -9.51
N GLY A 51 -1.80 -3.54 -10.80
CA GLY A 51 -2.29 -4.82 -11.32
C GLY A 51 -1.22 -5.89 -11.58
N GLY A 52 0.06 -5.55 -11.45
CA GLY A 52 1.17 -6.47 -11.75
C GLY A 52 1.48 -7.52 -10.67
N LEU A 53 0.83 -7.47 -9.51
CA LEU A 53 1.11 -8.38 -8.38
C LEU A 53 0.00 -9.41 -8.11
N VAL A 54 -1.16 -9.31 -8.76
CA VAL A 54 -2.22 -10.31 -8.64
C VAL A 54 -2.80 -10.52 -10.03
N GLY A 55 -2.68 -11.74 -10.56
CA GLY A 55 -3.24 -12.11 -11.85
C GLY A 55 -4.69 -11.66 -11.97
N PHE A 56 -4.98 -10.82 -12.96
CA PHE A 56 -6.32 -10.30 -13.21
C PHE A 56 -7.28 -11.46 -13.53
N ALA A 57 -8.07 -11.84 -12.53
CA ALA A 57 -9.44 -12.25 -12.77
C ALA A 57 -10.21 -11.05 -13.37
N ALA A 58 -11.19 -11.35 -14.23
CA ALA A 58 -12.16 -10.41 -14.81
C ALA A 58 -12.66 -9.39 -13.77
N PRO A 59 -13.10 -8.18 -14.17
CA PRO A 59 -13.44 -7.13 -13.22
C PRO A 59 -14.48 -7.65 -12.23
N ALA A 60 -14.06 -7.85 -10.98
CA ALA A 60 -14.97 -7.82 -9.86
C ALA A 60 -15.77 -6.53 -10.00
N HIS A 61 -17.09 -6.60 -9.80
CA HIS A 61 -17.96 -5.43 -9.85
C HIS A 61 -17.28 -4.29 -9.09
N ALA A 62 -17.08 -3.14 -9.76
CA ALA A 62 -16.50 -1.98 -9.10
C ALA A 62 -17.38 -1.67 -7.89
N LEU A 63 -16.79 -1.66 -6.69
CA LEU A 63 -17.48 -1.35 -5.44
C LEU A 63 -18.29 -0.06 -5.61
N SER A 64 -19.57 -0.10 -5.25
CA SER A 64 -20.38 1.11 -5.19
C SER A 64 -19.94 2.00 -4.02
N GLU A 65 -20.31 3.28 -4.04
CA GLU A 65 -20.06 4.18 -2.90
C GLU A 65 -20.73 3.65 -1.63
N ASP A 66 -21.99 3.21 -1.71
CA ASP A 66 -22.73 2.63 -0.60
C ASP A 66 -22.04 1.38 -0.02
N GLU A 67 -21.52 0.49 -0.87
CA GLU A 67 -20.78 -0.70 -0.44
C GLU A 67 -19.45 -0.32 0.24
N ALA A 68 -18.76 0.70 -0.24
CA ALA A 68 -17.54 1.19 0.37
C ALA A 68 -17.81 1.87 1.72
N GLU A 69 -18.88 2.64 1.84
CA GLU A 69 -19.33 3.23 3.10
C GLU A 69 -19.72 2.16 4.12
N ALA A 70 -20.44 1.12 3.70
CA ALA A 70 -20.79 0.00 4.56
C ALA A 70 -19.54 -0.71 5.13
N LYS A 71 -18.49 -0.88 4.32
CA LYS A 71 -17.20 -1.45 4.77
C LYS A 71 -16.48 -0.56 5.77
N VAL A 72 -16.54 0.76 5.61
CA VAL A 72 -15.98 1.70 6.60
C VAL A 72 -16.70 1.53 7.92
N GLU A 73 -18.03 1.46 7.90
CA GLU A 73 -18.81 1.31 9.12
C GLU A 73 -18.58 -0.05 9.80
N GLU A 74 -18.52 -1.14 9.03
CA GLU A 74 -18.16 -2.46 9.54
C GLU A 74 -16.77 -2.45 10.22
N ALA A 75 -15.77 -1.81 9.60
CA ALA A 75 -14.43 -1.72 10.17
C ALA A 75 -14.39 -0.84 11.44
N ARG A 76 -15.22 0.21 11.52
CA ARG A 76 -15.37 1.02 12.75
C ARG A 76 -15.95 0.21 13.89
N VAL A 77 -16.99 -0.59 13.61
CA VAL A 77 -17.59 -1.47 14.61
C VAL A 77 -16.56 -2.47 15.12
N ARG A 78 -15.78 -3.11 14.24
CA ARG A 78 -14.70 -4.02 14.66
C ARG A 78 -13.65 -3.35 15.55
N LEU A 79 -13.26 -2.12 15.23
CA LEU A 79 -12.30 -1.37 16.05
C LEU A 79 -12.86 -1.08 17.44
N GLU A 80 -14.13 -0.71 17.53
CA GLU A 80 -14.80 -0.50 18.81
C GLU A 80 -14.91 -1.80 19.62
N GLU A 81 -15.31 -2.90 18.99
CA GLU A 81 -15.34 -4.23 19.61
C GLU A 81 -13.96 -4.65 20.14
N ALA A 82 -12.90 -4.45 19.36
CA ALA A 82 -11.53 -4.76 19.77
C ALA A 82 -11.09 -3.94 21.00
N ARG A 83 -11.42 -2.64 21.02
CA ARG A 83 -11.14 -1.76 22.17
C ARG A 83 -11.92 -2.19 23.41
N GLN A 84 -13.18 -2.56 23.26
CA GLN A 84 -14.00 -3.06 24.36
C GLN A 84 -13.48 -4.39 24.90
N ALA A 85 -12.97 -5.27 24.04
CA ALA A 85 -12.36 -6.53 24.47
C ALA A 85 -11.12 -6.31 25.36
N VAL A 86 -10.31 -5.28 25.07
CA VAL A 86 -9.18 -4.90 25.95
C VAL A 86 -9.68 -4.46 27.32
N VAL A 87 -10.65 -3.54 27.36
CA VAL A 87 -11.22 -3.05 28.63
C VAL A 87 -11.86 -4.18 29.44
N ALA A 88 -12.57 -5.10 28.79
CA ALA A 88 -13.17 -6.26 29.44
C ALA A 88 -12.10 -7.20 30.02
N ALA A 89 -11.03 -7.49 29.27
CA ALA A 89 -9.92 -8.32 29.75
C ALA A 89 -9.18 -7.67 30.93
N GLU A 90 -8.96 -6.36 30.89
CA GLU A 90 -8.35 -5.62 32.02
C GLU A 90 -9.25 -5.68 33.26
N ALA A 91 -10.57 -5.53 33.11
CA ALA A 91 -11.52 -5.64 34.22
C ALA A 91 -11.52 -7.05 34.84
N GLU A 92 -11.45 -8.11 34.03
CA GLU A 92 -11.36 -9.49 34.53
C GLU A 92 -10.06 -9.74 35.30
N ILE A 93 -8.93 -9.15 34.89
CA ILE A 93 -7.65 -9.25 35.62
C ILE A 93 -7.76 -8.55 36.97
N VAL A 94 -8.33 -7.35 37.01
CA VAL A 94 -8.53 -6.60 38.26
C VAL A 94 -9.43 -7.38 39.23
N ASP A 95 -10.51 -7.98 38.74
CA ASP A 95 -11.38 -8.84 39.56
C ASP A 95 -10.65 -10.07 40.11
N ALA A 96 -9.86 -10.74 39.27
CA ALA A 96 -9.04 -11.89 39.69
C ALA A 96 -7.97 -11.49 40.72
N GLN A 97 -7.37 -10.30 40.59
CA GLN A 97 -6.42 -9.75 41.56
C GLN A 97 -7.11 -9.33 42.87
N ALA A 98 -8.34 -8.81 42.81
CA ALA A 98 -9.10 -8.49 44.02
C ALA A 98 -9.42 -9.75 44.84
N GLN A 99 -9.75 -10.87 44.18
CA GLN A 99 -9.95 -12.17 44.83
C GLN A 99 -8.67 -12.70 45.50
N LEU A 100 -7.49 -12.42 44.94
CA LEU A 100 -6.20 -12.70 45.57
C LEU A 100 -5.89 -11.79 46.77
N GLY A 101 -6.41 -10.56 46.79
CA GLY A 101 -6.20 -9.62 47.89
C GLY A 101 -6.87 -10.03 49.21
N GLU A 102 -7.76 -11.03 49.19
CA GLU A 102 -8.32 -11.66 50.40
C GLU A 102 -7.41 -12.77 50.98
N LEU A 103 -6.31 -13.12 50.30
CA LEU A 103 -5.29 -14.08 50.73
C LEU A 103 -4.13 -13.39 51.48
N GLN A 104 -3.35 -14.14 52.27
CA GLN A 104 -2.32 -13.58 53.17
C GLN A 104 -1.16 -12.92 52.38
N ALA A 105 -0.50 -11.90 52.95
CA ALA A 105 0.57 -11.14 52.28
C ALA A 105 1.72 -12.00 51.71
N ASP A 106 1.98 -13.16 52.32
CA ASP A 106 3.02 -14.10 51.90
C ASP A 106 2.64 -14.85 50.60
N GLU A 107 1.35 -15.09 50.34
CA GLU A 107 0.85 -15.73 49.11
C GLU A 107 0.93 -14.79 47.90
N VAL A 108 0.77 -13.48 48.12
CA VAL A 108 0.94 -12.46 47.08
C VAL A 108 2.39 -12.38 46.62
N ALA A 109 3.36 -12.44 47.54
CA ALA A 109 4.78 -12.42 47.21
C ALA A 109 5.23 -13.68 46.43
N LEU A 110 4.69 -14.85 46.80
CA LEU A 110 4.94 -16.11 46.10
C LEU A 110 4.36 -16.09 44.68
N THR A 111 3.14 -15.54 44.53
CA THR A 111 2.47 -15.36 43.24
C THR A 111 3.28 -14.51 42.26
N GLU A 112 3.82 -13.38 42.71
CA GLU A 112 4.67 -12.52 41.87
C GLU A 112 5.99 -13.18 41.46
N GLN A 113 6.63 -13.93 42.38
CA GLN A 113 7.84 -14.69 42.07
C GLN A 113 7.58 -15.80 41.04
N LEU A 114 6.49 -16.54 41.18
CA LEU A 114 6.06 -17.56 40.21
C LEU A 114 5.79 -16.95 38.83
N ARG A 115 5.07 -15.82 38.76
CA ARG A 115 4.81 -15.10 37.50
C ARG A 115 6.10 -14.61 36.86
N ALA A 116 7.03 -14.07 37.64
CA ALA A 116 8.34 -13.63 37.15
C ALA A 116 9.16 -14.79 36.56
N LYS A 117 9.19 -15.94 37.25
CA LYS A 117 9.90 -17.14 36.77
C LYS A 117 9.25 -17.77 35.54
N ARG A 118 7.90 -17.79 35.45
CA ARG A 118 7.20 -18.22 34.22
C ARG A 118 7.53 -17.34 33.02
N ARG A 119 7.58 -16.01 33.20
CA ARG A 119 8.00 -15.07 32.14
C ARG A 119 9.45 -15.34 31.69
N GLN A 120 10.36 -15.51 32.64
CA GLN A 120 11.76 -15.82 32.36
C GLN A 120 11.91 -17.14 31.58
N ALA A 121 11.19 -18.20 32.00
CA ALA A 121 11.18 -19.48 31.31
C ALA A 121 10.63 -19.36 29.87
N ARG A 122 9.51 -18.65 29.66
CA ARG A 122 8.95 -18.40 28.32
C ARG A 122 9.95 -17.66 27.41
N GLN A 123 10.61 -16.61 27.92
CA GLN A 123 11.63 -15.86 27.16
C GLN A 123 12.81 -16.73 26.76
N LEU A 124 13.30 -17.57 27.68
CA LEU A 124 14.37 -18.53 27.40
C LEU A 124 13.94 -19.57 26.36
N SER A 125 12.70 -20.06 26.41
CA SER A 125 12.15 -21.00 25.41
C SER A 125 12.03 -20.37 24.02
N VAL A 126 11.54 -19.14 23.91
CA VAL A 126 11.46 -18.42 22.63
C VAL A 126 12.86 -18.14 22.08
N ALA A 127 13.80 -17.72 22.93
CA ALA A 127 15.19 -17.51 22.54
C ALA A 127 15.87 -18.79 22.06
N ALA A 128 15.60 -19.94 22.70
CA ALA A 128 16.09 -21.26 22.29
C ALA A 128 15.47 -21.73 20.95
N TYR A 129 14.19 -21.44 20.72
CA TYR A 129 13.52 -21.73 19.45
C TYR A 129 14.10 -20.87 18.31
N MET A 130 14.23 -19.57 18.52
CA MET A 130 14.76 -18.63 17.52
C MET A 130 16.24 -18.84 17.21
N SER A 131 17.03 -19.38 18.14
CA SER A 131 18.45 -19.71 17.93
C SER A 131 18.67 -21.03 17.17
N GLY A 132 17.59 -21.68 16.72
CA GLY A 132 17.63 -22.89 15.89
C GLY A 132 17.61 -24.21 16.67
N GLY A 133 17.21 -24.20 17.94
CA GLY A 133 17.05 -25.42 18.73
C GLY A 133 15.72 -26.12 18.44
N THR A 134 15.75 -27.35 17.91
CA THR A 134 14.63 -28.28 18.06
C THR A 134 14.70 -28.95 19.44
N GLU A 135 13.56 -29.38 19.97
CA GLU A 135 13.44 -30.21 21.18
C GLU A 135 14.25 -31.54 21.09
N SER A 136 14.77 -31.89 19.91
CA SER A 136 15.49 -33.14 19.59
C SER A 136 16.96 -32.98 19.20
N SER A 137 17.60 -31.82 19.40
CA SER A 137 18.98 -31.55 18.93
C SER A 137 20.10 -32.38 19.62
N ILE A 138 19.77 -33.43 20.38
CA ILE A 138 20.68 -34.13 21.31
C ILE A 138 21.42 -35.32 20.68
N GLU A 139 21.09 -35.83 19.49
CA GLU A 139 21.59 -37.17 19.09
C GLU A 139 22.42 -37.33 17.80
N ILE A 140 22.74 -36.28 17.05
CA ILE A 140 23.50 -36.48 15.80
C ILE A 140 24.56 -35.39 15.62
N LEU A 141 25.82 -35.72 15.92
CA LEU A 141 26.88 -35.90 14.91
C LEU A 141 28.23 -36.06 15.61
N ALA A 142 28.66 -37.32 15.65
CA ALA A 142 30.06 -37.70 15.74
C ALA A 142 30.74 -37.47 14.37
N ASP A 143 31.96 -36.95 14.45
CA ASP A 143 33.10 -37.06 13.54
C ASP A 143 33.72 -35.70 13.20
N THR A 144 35.04 -35.67 13.31
CA THR A 144 35.91 -34.49 13.28
C THR A 144 36.07 -33.96 11.86
N GLU A 145 35.70 -32.70 11.64
CA GLU A 145 36.52 -31.67 10.96
C GLU A 145 35.67 -30.42 10.66
N GLN A 146 35.51 -29.54 11.66
CA GLN A 146 35.33 -28.07 11.55
C GLN A 146 35.05 -27.48 12.95
N ALA A 147 36.13 -27.24 13.70
CA ALA A 147 36.08 -26.94 15.14
C ALA A 147 35.91 -25.45 15.52
N SER A 148 35.62 -24.55 14.57
CA SER A 148 35.62 -23.10 14.86
C SER A 148 34.22 -22.47 14.95
N GLU A 149 33.25 -22.97 14.18
CA GLU A 149 31.88 -22.41 14.15
C GLU A 149 30.91 -23.21 15.05
N LEU A 150 31.16 -24.53 15.19
CA LEU A 150 30.42 -25.40 16.10
C LEU A 150 30.68 -25.07 17.58
N LEU A 151 31.90 -24.64 17.94
CA LEU A 151 32.26 -24.35 19.32
C LEU A 151 31.48 -23.15 19.89
N TRP A 152 31.24 -22.11 19.07
CA TRP A 152 30.49 -20.92 19.47
C TRP A 152 28.98 -21.20 19.59
N ARG A 153 28.41 -21.99 18.67
CA ARG A 153 27.02 -22.48 18.80
C ARG A 153 26.85 -23.42 20.00
N GLN A 154 27.82 -24.30 20.26
CA GLN A 154 27.76 -25.27 21.35
C GLN A 154 27.99 -24.62 22.72
N THR A 155 28.82 -23.57 22.84
CA THR A 155 28.97 -22.81 24.11
C THR A 155 27.74 -21.97 24.41
N MET A 156 27.14 -21.31 23.42
CA MET A 156 25.85 -20.61 23.59
C MET A 156 24.74 -21.57 24.03
N LEU A 157 24.65 -22.77 23.42
CA LEU A 157 23.66 -23.79 23.80
C LEU A 157 23.96 -24.44 25.16
N ALA A 158 25.23 -24.61 25.54
CA ALA A 158 25.62 -25.18 26.84
C ALA A 158 25.40 -24.19 28.00
N GLU A 159 25.70 -22.90 27.78
CA GLU A 159 25.47 -21.83 28.76
C GLU A 159 23.96 -21.59 28.95
N GLN A 160 23.19 -21.52 27.85
CA GLN A 160 21.72 -21.49 27.90
C GLN A 160 21.13 -22.75 28.56
N SER A 161 21.71 -23.94 28.34
CA SER A 161 21.26 -25.19 28.97
C SER A 161 21.42 -25.16 30.49
N LEU A 162 22.46 -24.55 31.03
CA LEU A 162 22.67 -24.50 32.48
C LEU A 162 21.75 -23.49 33.15
N ASP A 163 21.51 -22.35 32.50
CA ASP A 163 20.57 -21.34 32.97
C ASP A 163 19.12 -21.81 32.89
N THR A 164 18.71 -22.45 31.79
CA THR A 164 17.36 -23.04 31.67
C THR A 164 17.14 -24.14 32.71
N ARG A 165 18.12 -25.02 32.95
CA ARG A 165 18.01 -26.05 34.01
C ARG A 165 17.97 -25.45 35.41
N ARG A 166 18.71 -24.37 35.65
CA ARG A 166 18.68 -23.64 36.94
C ARG A 166 17.31 -23.03 37.17
N VAL A 167 16.81 -22.28 36.18
CA VAL A 167 15.48 -21.67 36.23
C VAL A 167 14.38 -22.73 36.39
N ALA A 168 14.47 -23.86 35.69
CA ALA A 168 13.52 -24.96 35.83
C ALA A 168 13.53 -25.58 37.24
N ARG A 169 14.70 -25.75 37.86
CA ARG A 169 14.80 -26.25 39.25
C ARG A 169 14.28 -25.25 40.27
N GLU A 170 14.63 -23.97 40.15
CA GLU A 170 14.11 -22.91 41.01
C GLU A 170 12.58 -22.80 40.89
N PHE A 171 12.04 -22.94 39.67
CA PHE A 171 10.60 -22.98 39.43
C PHE A 171 9.93 -24.21 40.08
N GLN A 172 10.52 -25.40 39.94
CA GLN A 172 10.01 -26.62 40.59
C GLN A 172 10.03 -26.51 42.12
N GLN A 173 11.11 -25.99 42.70
CA GLN A 173 11.20 -25.76 44.16
C GLN A 173 10.16 -24.77 44.67
N LEU A 174 9.88 -23.70 43.92
CA LEU A 174 8.81 -22.75 44.26
C LEU A 174 7.43 -23.42 44.17
N ARG A 175 7.19 -24.22 43.12
CA ARG A 175 5.93 -24.94 42.92
C ARG A 175 5.68 -25.97 44.04
N ASP A 176 6.69 -26.74 44.41
CA ASP A 176 6.58 -27.77 45.45
C ASP A 176 6.21 -27.20 46.84
N GLY A 177 6.42 -25.88 47.06
CA GLY A 177 6.03 -25.16 48.26
C GLY A 177 4.71 -24.37 48.17
N THR A 178 3.99 -24.47 47.05
CA THR A 178 2.77 -23.70 46.76
C THR A 178 1.51 -24.57 46.93
N SER A 179 0.40 -24.00 47.41
CA SER A 179 -0.89 -24.72 47.51
C SER A 179 -1.58 -24.85 46.14
N ASP A 180 -2.42 -25.88 45.97
CA ASP A 180 -3.19 -26.11 44.73
C ASP A 180 -4.07 -24.88 44.36
N ASP A 181 -4.59 -24.16 45.36
CA ASP A 181 -5.41 -22.95 45.16
C ASP A 181 -4.59 -21.77 44.61
N VAL A 182 -3.34 -21.60 45.05
CA VAL A 182 -2.43 -20.58 44.53
C VAL A 182 -2.01 -20.93 43.10
N GLU A 183 -1.71 -22.21 42.80
CA GLU A 183 -1.40 -22.64 41.43
C GLU A 183 -2.59 -22.42 40.48
N ALA A 184 -3.81 -22.77 40.90
CA ALA A 184 -5.03 -22.54 40.12
C ALA A 184 -5.27 -21.05 39.83
N THR A 185 -4.93 -20.18 40.78
CA THR A 185 -5.09 -18.73 40.62
C THR A 185 -4.02 -18.13 39.70
N VAL A 186 -2.77 -18.57 39.81
CA VAL A 186 -1.70 -18.19 38.88
C VAL A 186 -2.05 -18.62 37.45
N ASP A 187 -2.62 -19.82 37.26
CA ASP A 187 -3.07 -20.31 35.95
C ASP A 187 -4.27 -19.53 35.40
N ARG A 188 -5.21 -19.13 36.25
CA ARG A 188 -6.32 -18.24 35.86
C ARG A 188 -5.78 -16.89 35.38
N LEU A 189 -4.88 -16.29 36.15
CA LEU A 189 -4.23 -15.02 35.83
C LEU A 189 -3.41 -15.08 34.55
N ASP A 190 -2.62 -16.13 34.34
CA ASP A 190 -1.84 -16.31 33.12
C ASP A 190 -2.75 -16.41 31.87
N ARG A 191 -3.89 -17.09 31.98
CA ARG A 191 -4.88 -17.16 30.89
C ARG A 191 -5.51 -15.79 30.60
N LEU A 192 -5.77 -14.99 31.64
CA LEU A 192 -6.29 -13.63 31.47
C LEU A 192 -5.24 -12.69 30.85
N ASP A 193 -3.98 -12.78 31.28
CA ASP A 193 -2.87 -12.01 30.69
C ASP A 193 -2.70 -12.35 29.19
N GLN A 194 -2.83 -13.62 28.82
CA GLN A 194 -2.80 -14.05 27.40
C GLN A 194 -3.98 -13.47 26.60
N ARG A 195 -5.20 -13.49 27.16
CA ARG A 195 -6.38 -12.90 26.52
C ARG A 195 -6.24 -11.39 26.34
N LEU A 196 -5.70 -10.69 27.34
CA LEU A 196 -5.43 -9.26 27.26
C LEU A 196 -4.42 -8.95 26.17
N GLU A 197 -3.33 -9.70 26.09
CA GLU A 197 -2.32 -9.52 25.05
C GLU A 197 -2.92 -9.75 23.66
N GLN A 198 -3.71 -10.81 23.48
CA GLN A 198 -4.43 -11.06 22.23
C GLN A 198 -5.37 -9.90 21.88
N ALA A 199 -6.20 -9.43 22.83
CA ALA A 199 -7.10 -8.30 22.61
C ALA A 199 -6.35 -7.02 22.23
N ARG A 200 -5.19 -6.75 22.84
CA ARG A 200 -4.34 -5.61 22.52
C ARG A 200 -3.74 -5.69 21.12
N GLN A 201 -3.47 -6.90 20.62
CA GLN A 201 -2.98 -7.12 19.25
C GLN A 201 -4.06 -6.94 18.19
N GLU A 202 -5.33 -7.18 18.53
CA GLU A 202 -6.47 -6.97 17.61
C GLU A 202 -6.74 -5.49 17.32
N VAL A 203 -6.50 -4.60 18.30
CA VAL A 203 -6.72 -3.14 18.11
C VAL A 203 -5.95 -2.58 16.90
N PRO A 204 -4.61 -2.71 16.78
CA PRO A 204 -3.88 -2.18 15.62
C PRO A 204 -4.22 -2.93 14.32
N HIS A 205 -4.74 -4.17 14.39
CA HIS A 205 -5.26 -4.86 13.21
C HIS A 205 -6.54 -4.18 12.71
N ALA A 206 -7.51 -3.96 13.60
CA ALA A 206 -8.76 -3.27 13.28
C ALA A 206 -8.53 -1.81 12.84
N GLU A 207 -7.56 -1.10 13.41
CA GLU A 207 -7.17 0.25 12.94
C GLU A 207 -6.68 0.25 11.50
N ARG A 208 -5.91 -0.78 11.09
CA ARG A 208 -5.48 -0.94 9.70
C ARG A 208 -6.64 -1.29 8.78
N GLU A 209 -7.56 -2.14 9.21
CA GLU A 209 -8.77 -2.44 8.42
C GLU A 209 -9.60 -1.18 8.16
N LEU A 210 -9.80 -0.36 9.20
CA LEU A 210 -10.52 0.91 9.08
C LEU A 210 -9.79 1.87 8.13
N ALA A 211 -8.48 2.04 8.30
CA ALA A 211 -7.69 2.92 7.43
C ALA A 211 -7.76 2.48 5.96
N LEU A 212 -7.69 1.17 5.69
CA LEU A 212 -7.82 0.63 4.33
C LEU A 212 -9.23 0.83 3.76
N ALA A 213 -10.28 0.66 4.57
CA ALA A 213 -11.65 0.92 4.16
C ALA A 213 -11.87 2.40 3.82
N GLU A 214 -11.35 3.32 4.63
CA GLU A 214 -11.45 4.78 4.39
C GLU A 214 -10.70 5.20 3.12
N ILE A 215 -9.48 4.67 2.90
CA ILE A 215 -8.73 4.88 1.65
C ILE A 215 -9.52 4.36 0.45
N THR A 216 -10.16 3.20 0.59
CA THR A 216 -10.99 2.61 -0.47
C THR A 216 -12.17 3.51 -0.81
N LEU A 217 -12.89 4.04 0.19
CA LEU A 217 -14.00 4.96 -0.02
C LEU A 217 -13.57 6.25 -0.76
N ILE A 218 -12.42 6.82 -0.38
CA ILE A 218 -11.84 7.98 -1.09
C ILE A 218 -11.58 7.63 -2.57
N GLY A 219 -10.97 6.47 -2.82
CA GLY A 219 -10.70 6.00 -4.18
C GLY A 219 -11.97 5.81 -5.02
N VAL A 220 -13.04 5.25 -4.43
CA VAL A 220 -14.34 5.08 -5.09
C VAL A 220 -14.94 6.44 -5.46
N ARG A 221 -14.98 7.39 -4.54
CA ARG A 221 -15.50 8.75 -4.81
C ARG A 221 -14.74 9.46 -5.93
N GLN A 222 -13.40 9.37 -5.92
CA GLN A 222 -12.58 9.94 -6.98
C GLN A 222 -12.86 9.30 -8.34
N ALA A 223 -13.06 7.98 -8.38
CA ALA A 223 -13.41 7.28 -9.61
C ALA A 223 -14.79 7.70 -10.15
N ILE A 224 -15.78 7.88 -9.28
CA ILE A 224 -17.12 8.36 -9.65
C ILE A 224 -17.05 9.76 -10.27
N GLU A 225 -16.35 10.70 -9.62
CA GLU A 225 -16.19 12.06 -10.14
C GLU A 225 -15.41 12.09 -11.45
N ALA A 226 -14.34 11.30 -11.58
CA ALA A 226 -13.61 11.18 -12.83
C ALA A 226 -14.49 10.62 -13.97
N ALA A 227 -15.31 9.61 -13.68
CA ALA A 227 -16.25 9.05 -14.65
C ALA A 227 -17.31 10.07 -15.07
N ARG A 228 -17.82 10.89 -14.13
CA ARG A 228 -18.75 11.98 -14.42
C ARG A 228 -18.11 13.03 -15.31
N ALA A 229 -16.91 13.51 -14.96
CA ALA A 229 -16.18 14.49 -15.74
C ALA A 229 -15.89 13.99 -17.17
N ALA A 230 -15.55 12.69 -17.33
CA ALA A 230 -15.36 12.08 -18.64
C ALA A 230 -16.67 12.04 -19.47
N ARG A 231 -17.81 11.73 -18.84
CA ARG A 231 -19.12 11.77 -19.50
C ARG A 231 -19.51 13.18 -19.93
N ASP A 232 -19.32 14.16 -19.06
CA ASP A 232 -19.63 15.56 -19.36
C ASP A 232 -18.74 16.08 -20.50
N ALA A 233 -17.44 15.77 -20.47
CA ALA A 233 -16.53 16.10 -21.55
C ALA A 233 -16.92 15.45 -22.89
N ALA A 234 -17.35 14.19 -22.87
CA ALA A 234 -17.84 13.50 -24.05
C ALA A 234 -19.13 14.16 -24.60
N ALA A 235 -20.08 14.51 -23.73
CA ALA A 235 -21.31 15.18 -24.11
C ALA A 235 -21.04 16.56 -24.75
N VAL A 236 -20.19 17.38 -24.13
CA VAL A 236 -19.75 18.67 -24.71
C VAL A 236 -19.10 18.47 -26.08
N GLY A 237 -18.27 17.43 -26.23
CA GLY A 237 -17.68 17.08 -27.52
C GLY A 237 -18.74 16.80 -28.58
N LEU A 238 -19.74 15.97 -28.27
CA LEU A 238 -20.85 15.66 -29.18
C LEU A 238 -21.64 16.91 -29.58
N ASP A 239 -21.88 17.83 -28.64
CA ASP A 239 -22.59 19.09 -28.90
C ASP A 239 -21.80 20.01 -29.84
N LYS A 240 -20.47 20.10 -29.67
CA LYS A 240 -19.59 20.86 -30.57
C LYS A 240 -19.64 20.32 -32.00
N TRP A 241 -19.58 19.01 -32.16
CA TRP A 241 -19.69 18.35 -33.47
C TRP A 241 -21.08 18.51 -34.10
N ALA A 242 -22.14 18.43 -33.31
CA ALA A 242 -23.50 18.68 -33.79
C ALA A 242 -23.70 20.15 -34.20
N ALA A 243 -23.12 21.11 -33.48
CA ALA A 243 -23.16 22.53 -33.85
C ALA A 243 -22.40 22.81 -35.15
N LEU A 244 -21.25 22.15 -35.36
CA LEU A 244 -20.54 22.20 -36.64
C LEU A 244 -21.41 21.69 -37.79
N ARG A 245 -21.94 20.46 -37.70
CA ARG A 245 -22.80 19.89 -38.74
C ARG A 245 -24.01 20.77 -39.07
N ARG A 246 -24.66 21.33 -38.05
CA ARG A 246 -25.78 22.25 -38.23
C ARG A 246 -25.38 23.54 -38.96
N CYS A 247 -24.18 24.05 -38.71
CA CYS A 247 -23.68 25.23 -39.40
C CYS A 247 -23.27 24.92 -40.85
N GLU A 248 -22.71 23.73 -41.10
CA GLU A 248 -22.22 23.33 -42.42
C GLU A 248 -23.35 22.94 -43.39
N SER A 249 -24.28 22.09 -42.96
CA SER A 249 -25.35 21.57 -43.84
C SER A 249 -26.76 21.67 -43.26
N GLY A 250 -26.93 22.33 -42.11
CA GLY A 250 -28.16 22.21 -41.33
C GLY A 250 -28.27 20.88 -40.55
N GLY A 251 -27.25 20.02 -40.61
CA GLY A 251 -27.22 18.72 -39.95
C GLY A 251 -27.67 17.56 -40.85
N ASP A 252 -27.80 17.79 -42.15
CA ASP A 252 -28.18 16.79 -43.13
C ASP A 252 -26.94 16.03 -43.65
N TYR A 253 -26.93 14.70 -43.46
CA TYR A 253 -25.86 13.80 -43.88
C TYR A 253 -25.90 13.44 -45.36
N THR A 254 -27.03 13.67 -46.05
CA THR A 254 -27.19 13.31 -47.46
C THR A 254 -27.02 14.52 -48.39
N THR A 255 -26.69 15.70 -47.82
CA THR A 255 -26.56 16.94 -48.58
C THR A 255 -25.61 16.78 -49.77
N ASN A 256 -26.15 17.05 -50.95
CA ASN A 256 -25.40 17.12 -52.21
C ASN A 256 -26.12 18.13 -53.12
N THR A 257 -25.72 19.39 -53.03
CA THR A 257 -26.35 20.50 -53.76
C THR A 257 -25.72 20.78 -55.13
N GLY A 258 -24.69 20.00 -55.51
CA GLY A 258 -23.90 20.24 -56.71
C GLY A 258 -22.85 21.35 -56.57
N ASN A 259 -22.59 21.85 -55.35
CA ASN A 259 -21.59 22.89 -55.08
C ASN A 259 -20.14 22.36 -54.92
N GLY A 260 -19.91 21.06 -55.14
CA GLY A 260 -18.61 20.40 -54.99
C GLY A 260 -18.28 19.92 -53.58
N TYR A 261 -19.20 20.12 -52.63
CA TYR A 261 -19.08 19.67 -51.24
C TYR A 261 -20.26 18.76 -50.88
N TYR A 262 -20.01 17.79 -50.00
CA TYR A 262 -20.94 16.68 -49.75
C TYR A 262 -21.06 16.37 -48.25
N GLY A 263 -22.26 15.92 -47.86
CA GLY A 263 -22.55 15.38 -46.53
C GLY A 263 -22.60 16.42 -45.40
N ALA A 264 -22.74 15.95 -44.16
CA ALA A 264 -23.04 16.78 -43.01
C ALA A 264 -21.95 17.80 -42.63
N TYR A 265 -20.73 17.56 -43.09
CA TYR A 265 -19.56 18.39 -42.80
C TYR A 265 -19.03 19.14 -44.03
N GLN A 266 -19.77 19.10 -45.14
CA GLN A 266 -19.41 19.76 -46.39
C GLN A 266 -17.97 19.40 -46.83
N PHE A 267 -17.67 18.10 -46.93
CA PHE A 267 -16.39 17.63 -47.43
C PHE A 267 -16.28 17.81 -48.95
N ASP A 268 -15.12 18.26 -49.44
CA ASP A 268 -14.75 18.00 -50.83
C ASP A 268 -14.21 16.56 -50.98
N LEU A 269 -14.30 16.02 -52.21
CA LEU A 269 -13.94 14.62 -52.45
C LEU A 269 -12.46 14.31 -52.20
N GLN A 270 -11.56 15.24 -52.49
CA GLN A 270 -10.12 15.05 -52.29
C GLN A 270 -9.80 14.98 -50.79
N THR A 271 -10.38 15.88 -50.00
CA THR A 271 -10.21 15.89 -48.55
C THR A 271 -10.83 14.64 -47.92
N TRP A 272 -12.02 14.22 -48.35
CA TRP A 272 -12.66 12.96 -47.91
C TRP A 272 -11.75 11.75 -48.11
N GLN A 273 -11.18 11.60 -49.30
CA GLN A 273 -10.25 10.52 -49.62
C GLN A 273 -8.96 10.62 -48.82
N SER A 274 -8.48 11.84 -48.54
CA SER A 274 -7.25 12.05 -47.76
C SER A 274 -7.34 11.55 -46.31
N VAL A 275 -8.56 11.40 -45.77
CA VAL A 275 -8.81 10.82 -44.44
C VAL A 275 -9.38 9.39 -44.50
N GLY A 276 -9.24 8.73 -45.65
CA GLY A 276 -9.59 7.32 -45.85
C GLY A 276 -11.06 7.06 -46.18
N GLY A 277 -11.82 8.10 -46.55
CA GLY A 277 -13.15 7.96 -47.09
C GLY A 277 -13.15 7.37 -48.51
N THR A 278 -14.18 6.59 -48.84
CA THR A 278 -14.40 6.07 -50.20
C THR A 278 -15.76 6.54 -50.72
N GLY A 279 -15.97 6.53 -52.04
CA GLY A 279 -17.20 7.07 -52.65
C GLY A 279 -17.42 8.55 -52.36
N LEU A 280 -18.68 8.99 -52.44
CA LEU A 280 -19.07 10.35 -52.05
C LEU A 280 -19.41 10.39 -50.54
N PRO A 281 -19.03 11.46 -49.82
CA PRO A 281 -19.40 11.64 -48.41
C PRO A 281 -20.92 11.54 -48.16
N SER A 282 -21.74 12.09 -49.06
CA SER A 282 -23.21 12.07 -48.94
C SER A 282 -23.84 10.68 -48.99
N ASP A 283 -23.12 9.71 -49.56
CA ASP A 283 -23.58 8.32 -49.67
C ASP A 283 -23.07 7.45 -48.50
N ALA A 284 -22.14 7.98 -47.70
CA ALA A 284 -21.56 7.30 -46.56
C ALA A 284 -22.49 7.36 -45.33
N PRO A 285 -22.54 6.31 -44.50
CA PRO A 285 -23.36 6.31 -43.30
C PRO A 285 -22.91 7.41 -42.32
N PRO A 286 -23.83 7.98 -41.50
CA PRO A 286 -23.51 9.10 -40.62
C PRO A 286 -22.29 8.90 -39.72
N TRP A 287 -22.13 7.70 -39.15
CA TRP A 287 -21.00 7.38 -38.27
C TRP A 287 -19.65 7.46 -38.99
N GLU A 288 -19.60 7.18 -40.30
CA GLU A 288 -18.35 7.27 -41.06
C GLU A 288 -18.00 8.74 -41.31
N GLN A 289 -18.99 9.55 -41.69
CA GLN A 289 -18.79 10.99 -41.87
C GLN A 289 -18.27 11.65 -40.58
N ASP A 290 -18.82 11.29 -39.43
CA ASP A 290 -18.39 11.74 -38.11
C ASP A 290 -16.94 11.34 -37.80
N ALA A 291 -16.60 10.07 -38.05
CA ALA A 291 -15.26 9.56 -37.82
C ALA A 291 -14.22 10.25 -38.72
N ARG A 292 -14.55 10.49 -40.00
CA ARG A 292 -13.66 11.21 -40.93
C ARG A 292 -13.52 12.68 -40.57
N ALA A 293 -14.58 13.34 -40.10
CA ALA A 293 -14.51 14.71 -39.60
C ALA A 293 -13.60 14.82 -38.37
N GLN A 294 -13.73 13.88 -37.43
CA GLN A 294 -12.83 13.79 -36.28
C GLN A 294 -11.38 13.52 -36.68
N ALA A 295 -11.14 12.63 -37.64
CA ALA A 295 -9.80 12.36 -38.17
C ALA A 295 -9.19 13.59 -38.87
N LEU A 296 -9.99 14.30 -39.66
CA LEU A 296 -9.56 15.53 -40.33
C LEU A 296 -9.21 16.62 -39.31
N TYR A 297 -10.01 16.78 -38.26
CA TYR A 297 -9.75 17.73 -37.18
C TYR A 297 -8.49 17.37 -36.39
N ALA A 298 -8.27 16.09 -36.08
CA ALA A 298 -7.04 15.64 -35.45
C ALA A 298 -5.79 15.97 -36.29
N ALA A 299 -5.91 15.94 -37.62
CA ALA A 299 -4.81 16.24 -38.54
C ALA A 299 -4.58 17.74 -38.79
N ARG A 300 -5.66 18.55 -38.87
CA ARG A 300 -5.60 19.94 -39.37
C ARG A 300 -6.23 20.98 -38.45
N GLY A 301 -6.71 20.57 -37.27
CA GLY A 301 -7.51 21.42 -36.39
C GLY A 301 -8.80 21.90 -37.08
N ALA A 302 -9.30 23.06 -36.67
CA ALA A 302 -10.54 23.64 -37.21
C ALA A 302 -10.38 24.29 -38.62
N ALA A 303 -9.17 24.34 -39.19
CA ALA A 303 -8.87 25.05 -40.43
C ALA A 303 -9.75 24.66 -41.65
N PRO A 304 -10.15 23.39 -41.84
CA PRO A 304 -11.04 22.99 -42.94
C PRO A 304 -12.44 23.63 -42.88
N TRP A 305 -12.85 24.10 -41.70
CA TRP A 305 -14.15 24.74 -41.47
C TRP A 305 -13.92 26.19 -41.01
N PRO A 306 -13.56 27.11 -41.91
CA PRO A 306 -13.09 28.45 -41.53
C PRO A 306 -14.13 29.31 -40.78
N ILE A 307 -15.42 29.09 -41.04
CA ILE A 307 -16.52 29.83 -40.39
C ILE A 307 -17.14 29.00 -39.26
N CYS A 308 -17.58 27.78 -39.57
CA CYS A 308 -18.29 26.94 -38.60
C CYS A 308 -17.35 26.21 -37.63
N GLY A 309 -16.05 26.11 -37.93
CA GLY A 309 -15.05 25.54 -37.03
C GLY A 309 -14.91 26.27 -35.70
N ARG A 310 -15.48 27.48 -35.56
CA ARG A 310 -15.63 28.20 -34.28
C ARG A 310 -16.30 27.38 -33.18
N PHE A 311 -17.13 26.39 -33.52
CA PHE A 311 -17.77 25.50 -32.55
C PHE A 311 -16.82 24.44 -31.99
N LEU A 312 -15.69 24.20 -32.67
CA LEU A 312 -14.68 23.22 -32.25
C LEU A 312 -13.55 23.82 -31.39
N LEU A 313 -13.47 25.16 -31.33
CA LEU A 313 -12.44 25.89 -30.57
C LEU A 313 -12.74 25.96 -29.05
#